data_AF-A0AA47BUA3-F1
#
_entry.id   AF-A0AA47BUA3-F1
#
_cell.length_a   1.000
_cell.length_b   1.000
_cell.length_c   1.000
_cell.angle_alpha   90.00
_cell.angle_beta   90.00
_cell.angle_gamma   90.00
#
_symmetry.space_group_name_H-M   'P 1'
#
loop_
_entity.id
_entity.type
_entity.pdbx_description
1 polymer ?
#
loop_
_entity_poly.entity_id
_entity_poly.type
_entity_poly.pdbx_seq_one_letter_code
_entity_poly.pdbx_strand_id
1 'polypeptide(L)' 'NHRIRKITPAGVVSTLAGTGTLGHTDGASNTAQFNSPIGVAVDSESNVYVTDFSNNRIRKIEYKVPWAATR' A
#
# COMPACT_ATOMS: atom_id res chain seq x y z
N ASN A 1 0.41 3.69 12.47
CA ASN A 1 -0.04 2.28 12.49
C ASN A 1 0.56 1.42 11.37
N HIS A 2 1.71 1.77 10.77
CA HIS A 2 2.42 0.93 9.79
C HIS A 2 1.53 0.32 8.68
N ARG A 3 0.55 1.09 8.21
CA ARG A 3 -0.52 0.67 7.30
C ARG A 3 -0.87 1.80 6.34
N ILE A 4 -1.28 1.42 5.14
CA ILE A 4 -1.91 2.31 4.16
C ILE A 4 -3.42 2.11 4.25
N ARG A 5 -4.16 3.20 4.38
CA ARG A 5 -5.62 3.18 4.58
C ARG A 5 -6.34 3.66 3.34
N LYS A 6 -7.47 3.04 3.05
CA LYS A 6 -8.39 3.46 1.98
C LYS A 6 -9.67 3.97 2.64
N ILE A 7 -10.20 5.07 2.11
CA ILE A 7 -11.45 5.68 2.56
C ILE A 7 -12.38 5.78 1.35
N THR A 8 -13.61 5.30 1.48
CA THR A 8 -14.63 5.47 0.43
C THR A 8 -15.31 6.84 0.55
N PRO A 9 -15.99 7.36 -0.50
CA PRO A 9 -16.78 8.59 -0.39
C PRO A 9 -17.87 8.54 0.69
N ALA A 10 -18.34 7.35 1.06
CA ALA A 10 -19.27 7.13 2.16
C ALA A 10 -18.59 7.16 3.56
N GLY A 11 -17.29 7.45 3.63
CA GLY A 11 -16.54 7.54 4.88
C GLY A 11 -16.08 6.19 5.45
N VAL A 12 -16.24 5.08 4.72
CA VAL A 12 -15.82 3.75 5.21
C VAL A 12 -14.31 3.61 5.11
N VAL A 13 -13.65 3.34 6.25
CA VAL A 13 -12.20 3.19 6.32
C VAL A 13 -11.79 1.72 6.36
N SER A 14 -10.93 1.29 5.44
CA SER A 14 -10.33 -0.05 5.42
C SER A 14 -8.80 0.01 5.35
N THR A 15 -8.14 -1.14 5.48
CA THR A 15 -6.70 -1.27 5.26
C THR A 15 -6.47 -1.67 3.82
N LEU A 16 -5.72 -0.86 3.07
CA LEU A 16 -5.30 -1.20 1.71
C LEU A 16 -4.11 -2.15 1.75
N ALA A 17 -3.11 -1.84 2.58
CA ALA A 17 -1.92 -2.66 2.77
C ALA A 17 -1.29 -2.44 4.17
N GLY A 18 -0.52 -3.42 4.63
CA GLY A 18 0.23 -3.37 5.88
C GLY A 18 -0.38 -4.24 6.97
N THR A 19 0.46 -4.99 7.67
CA THR A 19 0.06 -5.77 8.86
C THR A 19 -0.21 -4.89 10.08
N GLY A 20 0.41 -3.70 10.14
CA GLY A 20 0.41 -2.84 11.32
C GLY A 20 1.62 -3.04 12.24
N THR A 21 2.42 -4.08 11.98
CA THR A 21 3.73 -4.26 12.60
C THR A 21 4.78 -3.50 11.80
N LEU A 22 5.67 -2.80 12.50
CA LEU A 22 6.83 -2.16 11.87
C LEU A 22 7.74 -3.20 11.21
N GLY A 23 8.28 -2.88 10.05
CA GLY A 23 9.15 -3.78 9.30
C GLY A 23 9.29 -3.33 7.84
N HIS A 24 9.89 -4.18 7.01
CA HIS A 24 10.20 -3.88 5.61
C HIS A 24 9.63 -4.90 4.60
N THR A 25 9.11 -6.04 5.05
CA THR A 25 8.65 -7.14 4.19
C THR A 25 7.78 -6.71 3.00
N ASP A 26 8.20 -7.06 1.78
CA ASP A 26 7.39 -7.01 0.55
C ASP A 26 6.42 -8.21 0.47
N GLY A 27 5.38 -8.12 -0.37
CA GLY A 27 4.47 -9.22 -0.62
C GLY A 27 3.04 -8.77 -0.91
N ALA A 28 2.09 -9.66 -0.68
CA ALA A 28 0.67 -9.33 -0.76
C ALA A 28 0.32 -8.21 0.23
N SER A 29 -0.72 -7.45 -0.07
CA SER A 29 -1.07 -6.26 0.71
C SER A 29 -1.32 -6.56 2.20
N ASN A 30 -1.80 -7.75 2.54
CA ASN A 30 -2.04 -8.18 3.92
C ASN A 30 -0.80 -8.72 4.66
N THR A 31 0.31 -8.98 3.97
CA THR A 31 1.57 -9.45 4.58
C THR A 31 2.68 -8.40 4.56
N ALA A 32 2.56 -7.39 3.71
CA ALA A 32 3.53 -6.30 3.62
C ALA A 32 3.71 -5.57 4.97
N GLN A 33 4.93 -5.12 5.24
CA GLN A 33 5.29 -4.34 6.42
C GLN A 33 5.93 -3.02 6.01
N PHE A 34 5.55 -1.96 6.71
CA PHE A 34 6.04 -0.60 6.51
C PHE A 34 6.62 -0.05 7.81
N ASN A 35 7.54 0.89 7.70
CA ASN A 35 8.13 1.58 8.83
C ASN A 35 7.94 3.09 8.68
N SER A 36 7.01 3.62 9.46
CA SER A 36 6.62 5.05 9.46
C SER A 36 6.33 5.60 8.05
N PRO A 37 5.35 5.06 7.30
CA PRO A 37 5.00 5.64 6.01
C PRO A 37 4.41 7.04 6.18
N ILE A 38 4.88 8.03 5.42
CA ILE A 38 4.51 9.45 5.63
C ILE A 38 3.78 10.12 4.45
N GLY A 39 3.78 9.51 3.28
CA GLY A 39 3.24 10.11 2.06
C GLY A 39 2.84 9.05 1.04
N VAL A 40 1.79 9.36 0.28
CA VAL A 40 1.22 8.49 -0.74
C VAL A 40 0.90 9.27 -2.02
N ALA A 41 1.06 8.63 -3.17
CA ALA A 41 0.62 9.13 -4.47
C ALA A 41 -0.01 7.99 -5.28
N VAL A 42 -0.89 8.32 -6.21
CA VAL A 42 -1.59 7.35 -7.06
C VAL A 42 -1.35 7.69 -8.52
N ASP A 43 -1.03 6.71 -9.35
CA ASP A 43 -0.86 6.90 -10.81
C ASP A 43 -2.17 6.64 -11.59
N SER A 44 -2.13 6.83 -12.91
CA SER A 44 -3.28 6.60 -13.79
C SER A 44 -3.72 5.14 -13.90
N GLU A 45 -2.86 4.20 -13.52
CA GLU A 45 -3.15 2.76 -13.48
C GLU A 45 -3.68 2.33 -12.10
N SER A 46 -3.93 3.28 -11.20
CA SER A 46 -4.37 3.05 -9.82
C SER A 46 -3.35 2.34 -8.93
N ASN A 47 -2.07 2.31 -9.31
CA ASN A 47 -1.01 1.88 -8.41
C ASN A 47 -0.78 2.95 -7.33
N VAL A 48 -0.40 2.52 -6.13
CA VAL A 48 -0.13 3.43 -5.01
C VAL A 48 1.36 3.42 -4.68
N TYR A 49 1.96 4.59 -4.72
CA TYR A 49 3.34 4.82 -4.31
C TYR A 49 3.37 5.32 -2.88
N VAL A 50 4.24 4.74 -2.07
CA VAL A 50 4.32 4.98 -0.62
C VAL A 50 5.76 5.37 -0.27
N THR A 51 5.91 6.48 0.43
CA THR A 51 7.19 6.83 1.08
C THR A 51 7.30 6.06 2.39
N ASP A 52 8.10 4.99 2.39
CA ASP A 52 8.37 4.13 3.53
C ASP A 52 9.57 4.69 4.32
N PHE A 53 9.32 5.81 5.00
CA PHE A 53 10.33 6.79 5.41
C PHE A 53 11.47 6.19 6.23
N SER A 54 11.15 5.47 7.31
CA SER A 54 12.18 4.91 8.19
C SER A 54 12.93 3.72 7.57
N ASN A 55 12.42 3.16 6.48
CA ASN A 55 13.11 2.15 5.68
C ASN A 55 13.91 2.76 4.52
N ASN A 56 13.91 4.09 4.34
CA ASN A 56 14.60 4.80 3.26
C ASN A 56 14.20 4.32 1.86
N ARG A 57 12.91 4.07 1.63
CA ARG A 57 12.42 3.51 0.35
C ARG A 57 11.16 4.20 -0.15
N ILE A 58 10.99 4.19 -1.47
CA ILE A 58 9.70 4.34 -2.13
C ILE A 58 9.19 2.93 -2.47
N ARG A 59 7.96 2.60 -2.09
CA ARG A 59 7.34 1.29 -2.29
C ARG A 59 6.14 1.45 -3.22
N LYS A 60 5.87 0.47 -4.08
CA LYS A 60 4.72 0.44 -4.99
C LYS A 60 3.76 -0.66 -4.56
N ILE A 61 2.49 -0.32 -4.41
CA ILE A 61 1.37 -1.26 -4.29
C ILE A 61 0.72 -1.32 -5.66
N GLU A 62 0.88 -2.45 -6.34
CA GLU A 62 0.30 -2.66 -7.67
C GLU A 62 -1.21 -2.89 -7.56
N TYR A 63 -1.99 -2.23 -8.41
CA TYR A 63 -3.39 -2.56 -8.59
C TYR A 63 -3.50 -3.70 -9.60
N LYS A 64 -3.78 -4.91 -9.11
CA LYS A 64 -4.02 -6.05 -9.98
C LYS A 64 -5.37 -5.92 -10.65
N VAL A 65 -5.37 -5.58 -11.94
CA VAL A 65 -6.55 -5.69 -12.79
C VAL A 65 -6.97 -7.16 -12.86
N PRO A 66 -8.21 -7.53 -12.48
CA PRO A 66 -8.63 -8.93 -12.36
C PRO A 66 -8.50 -9.77 -13.65
N TRP A 67 -8.39 -9.15 -14.83
CA TRP A 67 -8.30 -9.82 -16.11
C TRP A 67 -6.88 -9.86 -16.71
N ALA A 68 -5.90 -9.15 -16.13
CA ALA A 68 -4.55 -9.04 -16.68
C ALA A 68 -3.62 -10.21 -16.33
N ALA A 69 -4.06 -11.15 -15.48
CA ALA A 69 -3.26 -12.33 -15.11
C ALA A 69 -3.31 -13.47 -16.16
N THR A 70 -3.92 -13.24 -17.32
CA THR A 70 -4.14 -14.26 -18.38
C THR A 70 -3.43 -13.94 -19.70
N ARG A 71 -2.40 -13.09 -19.69
CA ARG A 71 -1.51 -12.89 -20.83
C ARG A 71 -0.05 -13.12 -20.45
#